data_AF-A0A8T6N8Y5-F1
#
_entry.id   AF-A0A8T6N8Y5-F1
#
_cell.length_a   1.000
_cell.length_b   1.000
_cell.length_c   1.000
_cell.angle_alpha   90.00
_cell.angle_beta   90.00
_cell.angle_gamma   90.00
#
_symmetry.space_group_name_H-M   'P 1'
#
loop_
_entity.id
_entity.type
_entity.pdbx_description
1 polymer ?
#
loop_
_entity_poly.entity_id
_entity_poly.type
_entity_poly.pdbx_seq_one_letter_code
_entity_poly.pdbx_strand_id
1 'polypeptide(L)'
;MSDWGCIPELTNGCIDMTNSSSTYFSIIVGVIIGGLISLWIYNRQKKTSENQDAILQHIQDLDENHDKLLKRLEKSEEKHQITLDAILNLSKKIDSVIEKQEK
;
A
#
# COMPACT_ATOMS: atom_id res chain seq x y z
N MET A 1 -32.47 -50.35 -29.00
CA MET A 1 -33.10 -49.62 -27.88
C MET A 1 -32.00 -48.77 -27.28
N SER A 2 -32.25 -47.47 -27.15
CA SER A 2 -31.27 -46.47 -26.79
C SER A 2 -30.62 -46.79 -25.44
N ASP A 3 -29.29 -46.85 -25.40
CA ASP A 3 -28.45 -46.90 -24.18
C ASP A 3 -28.60 -45.65 -23.27
N TRP A 4 -29.58 -44.79 -23.57
CA TRP A 4 -29.72 -43.43 -23.06
C TRP A 4 -30.86 -43.28 -22.05
N GLY A 5 -31.36 -44.38 -21.50
CA GLY A 5 -32.38 -44.34 -20.46
C GLY A 5 -33.00 -45.71 -20.28
N CYS A 6 -32.48 -46.47 -19.33
CA CYS A 6 -33.02 -47.78 -18.98
C CYS A 6 -33.48 -47.78 -17.53
N ILE A 7 -34.58 -48.50 -17.30
CA ILE A 7 -35.10 -48.77 -15.96
C ILE A 7 -34.47 -50.08 -15.50
N PRO A 8 -33.64 -50.09 -14.44
CA PRO A 8 -32.86 -51.26 -14.03
C PRO A 8 -33.73 -52.44 -13.61
N GLU A 9 -34.98 -52.19 -13.20
CA GLU A 9 -35.99 -53.20 -12.86
C GLU A 9 -36.51 -53.99 -14.07
N LEU A 10 -36.47 -53.43 -15.29
CA LEU A 10 -36.99 -54.09 -16.50
C LEU A 10 -35.91 -54.76 -17.36
N THR A 11 -34.63 -54.47 -17.13
CA THR A 11 -33.55 -54.95 -18.00
C THR A 11 -32.31 -55.30 -17.18
N ASN A 12 -32.09 -56.61 -16.96
CA ASN A 12 -30.91 -57.12 -16.25
C ASN A 12 -29.64 -56.85 -17.07
N GLY A 13 -28.77 -55.98 -16.54
CA GLY A 13 -27.49 -55.62 -17.15
C GLY A 13 -27.39 -54.19 -17.68
N CYS A 14 -28.41 -53.35 -17.46
CA CYS A 14 -28.30 -51.96 -17.84
C CYS A 14 -27.65 -51.10 -16.75
N ILE A 15 -26.53 -50.45 -17.10
CA ILE A 15 -25.85 -49.46 -16.27
C ILE A 15 -26.29 -48.09 -16.79
N ASP A 16 -27.01 -47.31 -15.99
CA ASP A 16 -27.39 -45.95 -16.35
C ASP A 16 -26.13 -45.07 -16.44
N MET A 17 -25.67 -44.84 -17.67
CA MET A 17 -24.46 -44.07 -17.95
C MET A 17 -24.69 -42.55 -17.78
N THR A 18 -25.94 -42.12 -17.57
CA THR A 18 -26.36 -40.71 -17.46
C THR A 18 -26.02 -40.08 -16.10
N ASN A 19 -25.98 -40.87 -15.03
CA ASN A 19 -25.81 -40.36 -13.66
C ASN A 19 -24.34 -40.07 -13.28
N SER A 20 -23.37 -40.82 -13.83
CA SER A 20 -21.96 -40.67 -13.44
C SER A 20 -21.14 -39.76 -14.35
N SER A 21 -21.39 -39.72 -15.67
CA SER A 21 -20.51 -38.98 -16.60
C SER A 21 -20.63 -37.45 -16.46
N SER A 22 -21.84 -36.96 -16.19
CA SER A 22 -22.13 -35.53 -15.98
C SER A 22 -21.46 -34.97 -14.72
N THR A 23 -21.38 -35.79 -13.67
CA THR A 23 -20.72 -35.45 -12.41
C THR A 23 -19.20 -35.26 -12.60
N TYR A 24 -18.52 -36.19 -13.27
CA TYR A 24 -17.09 -36.03 -13.53
C TYR A 24 -16.78 -34.88 -14.50
N PHE A 25 -17.61 -34.68 -15.53
CA PHE A 25 -17.44 -33.58 -16.47
C PHE A 25 -17.53 -32.20 -15.79
N SER A 26 -18.54 -32.00 -14.95
CA SER A 26 -18.74 -30.74 -14.21
C SER A 26 -17.60 -30.43 -13.23
N ILE A 27 -17.04 -31.44 -12.55
CA ILE A 27 -15.87 -31.27 -11.67
C ILE A 27 -14.65 -30.79 -12.47
N ILE A 28 -14.35 -31.42 -13.61
CA ILE A 28 -13.21 -31.05 -14.45
C ILE A 28 -13.35 -29.61 -14.95
N VAL A 29 -14.53 -29.25 -15.46
CA VAL A 29 -14.81 -27.88 -15.91
C VAL A 29 -14.70 -26.88 -14.75
N GLY A 30 -15.21 -27.24 -13.57
CA GLY A 30 -15.11 -26.42 -12.37
C GLY A 30 -13.67 -26.14 -11.95
N VAL A 31 -12.80 -27.15 -11.98
CA VAL A 31 -11.37 -27.00 -11.65
C VAL A 31 -10.66 -26.07 -12.65
N ILE A 32 -10.95 -26.20 -13.94
CA ILE A 32 -10.35 -25.35 -14.98
C ILE A 32 -10.76 -23.89 -14.78
N ILE A 33 -12.07 -23.63 -14.62
CA ILE A 33 -12.59 -22.27 -14.40
C ILE A 33 -12.04 -21.68 -13.09
N GLY A 34 -12.04 -22.47 -12.01
CA GLY A 34 -11.48 -22.07 -10.72
C GLY A 34 -10.00 -21.69 -10.84
N GLY A 35 -9.21 -22.50 -11.54
CA GLY A 35 -7.80 -22.21 -11.80
C GLY A 35 -7.58 -20.91 -12.57
N LEU A 36 -8.39 -20.64 -13.60
CA LEU A 36 -8.32 -19.40 -14.38
C LEU A 36 -8.63 -18.15 -13.53
N ILE A 37 -9.67 -18.21 -12.68
CA ILE A 37 -10.04 -17.11 -11.80
C ILE A 37 -8.94 -16.87 -10.76
N SER A 38 -8.42 -17.93 -10.12
CA SER A 38 -7.33 -17.83 -9.16
C SER A 38 -6.07 -17.22 -9.79
N LEU A 39 -5.72 -17.62 -11.01
CA LEU A 39 -4.57 -17.08 -11.73
C LEU A 39 -4.77 -15.60 -12.09
N TRP A 40 -5.99 -15.21 -12.48
CA TRP A 40 -6.34 -13.82 -12.74
C TRP A 40 -6.23 -12.94 -11.49
N ILE A 41 -6.77 -13.41 -10.35
CA ILE A 41 -6.69 -12.71 -9.06
C ILE A 41 -5.22 -12.56 -8.63
N TYR A 42 -4.43 -13.64 -8.71
CA TYR A 42 -3.01 -13.61 -8.35
C TYR A 42 -2.24 -12.59 -9.19
N ASN A 43 -2.45 -12.58 -10.51
CA ASN A 43 -1.75 -11.67 -11.41
C ASN A 43 -2.15 -10.20 -11.16
N ARG A 44 -3.43 -9.95 -10.83
CA ARG A 44 -3.91 -8.62 -10.45
C ARG A 44 -3.32 -8.15 -9.11
N GLN A 45 -3.28 -9.01 -8.11
CA GLN A 45 -2.71 -8.70 -6.80
C GLN A 45 -1.20 -8.46 -6.88
N LYS A 46 -0.47 -9.27 -7.64
CA LYS A 46 0.97 -9.10 -7.85
C LYS A 46 1.32 -7.72 -8.40
N LYS A 47 0.57 -7.26 -9.41
CA LYS A 47 0.74 -5.92 -9.98
C LYS A 47 0.45 -4.79 -8.98
N THR A 48 -0.52 -4.98 -8.08
CA THR A 48 -0.80 -4.02 -7.01
C THR A 48 0.29 -4.01 -5.93
N SER A 49 0.83 -5.17 -5.57
CA SER A 49 1.93 -5.31 -4.60
C SER A 49 3.17 -4.57 -5.07
N GLU A 50 3.56 -4.75 -6.33
CA GLU A 50 4.72 -4.06 -6.92
C GLU A 50 4.56 -2.53 -6.89
N ASN A 51 3.35 -2.02 -7.12
CA ASN A 51 3.08 -0.59 -7.01
C ASN A 51 3.03 -0.09 -5.55
N GLN A 52 2.58 -0.91 -4.60
CA GLN A 52 2.52 -0.54 -3.19
C GLN A 52 3.93 -0.45 -2.57
N ASP A 53 4.85 -1.33 -2.97
CA ASP A 53 6.23 -1.29 -2.48
C ASP A 53 6.96 0.00 -2.92
N ALA A 54 6.72 0.47 -4.15
CA ALA A 54 7.28 1.73 -4.64
C ALA A 54 6.72 2.95 -3.88
N ILE A 55 5.43 2.93 -3.54
CA ILE A 55 4.79 4.00 -2.75
C ILE A 55 5.35 4.00 -1.32
N LEU A 56 5.55 2.82 -0.71
CA LEU A 56 6.07 2.71 0.65
C LEU A 56 7.50 3.27 0.76
N GLN A 57 8.37 2.94 -0.21
CA GLN A 57 9.73 3.50 -0.27
C GLN A 57 9.72 5.03 -0.43
N HIS A 58 8.82 5.55 -1.26
CA HIS A 58 8.74 6.98 -1.51
C HIS A 58 8.23 7.75 -0.27
N ILE A 59 7.33 7.15 0.52
CA ILE A 59 6.86 7.72 1.79
C ILE A 59 7.99 7.73 2.82
N GLN A 60 8.77 6.65 2.91
CA GLN A 60 9.89 6.55 3.84
C GLN A 60 10.98 7.61 3.56
N ASP A 61 11.33 7.82 2.29
CA ASP A 61 12.28 8.87 1.89
C ASP A 61 11.73 10.28 2.20
N LEU A 62 10.42 10.48 2.02
CA LEU A 62 9.77 11.76 2.33
C LEU A 62 9.72 12.05 3.84
N ASP A 63 9.55 11.03 4.67
CA ASP A 63 9.57 11.13 6.14
C ASP A 63 10.98 11.46 6.65
N GLU A 64 12.01 10.79 6.12
CA GLU A 64 13.41 11.07 6.49
C GLU A 64 13.85 12.49 6.07
N ASN A 65 13.35 12.97 4.93
CA ASN A 65 13.59 14.33 4.48
C ASN A 65 12.85 15.37 5.34
N HIS A 66 11.64 15.07 5.84
CA HIS A 66 10.94 15.93 6.78
C HIS A 66 11.70 16.07 8.11
N ASP A 67 12.23 14.98 8.67
CA ASP A 67 13.02 15.04 9.92
C ASP A 67 14.29 15.92 9.76
N LYS A 68 14.94 15.83 8.59
CA LYS A 68 16.07 16.71 8.23
C LYS A 68 15.66 18.17 8.10
N LEU A 69 14.48 18.46 7.54
CA LEU A 69 13.96 19.83 7.42
C LEU A 69 13.59 20.41 8.79
N LEU A 70 12.96 19.62 9.67
CA LEU A 70 12.63 20.05 11.03
C LEU A 70 13.89 20.41 11.83
N LYS A 71 14.93 19.58 11.80
CA LYS A 71 16.23 19.88 12.43
C LYS A 71 16.89 21.14 11.88
N ARG A 72 16.75 21.41 10.57
CA ARG A 72 17.28 22.63 9.95
C ARG A 72 16.50 23.87 10.38
N LEU A 73 15.18 23.76 10.50
CA LEU A 73 14.31 24.84 10.98
C LEU A 73 14.62 25.18 12.44
N GLU A 74 14.71 24.19 13.31
CA GLU A 74 15.07 24.38 14.73
C GLU A 74 16.41 25.11 14.87
N LYS A 75 17.43 24.68 14.12
CA LYS A 75 18.75 25.35 14.11
C LYS A 75 18.70 26.76 13.52
N SER A 76 17.79 27.03 12.59
CA SER A 76 17.61 28.38 12.04
C SER A 76 16.95 29.30 13.07
N GLU A 77 15.95 28.80 13.78
CA GLU A 77 15.25 29.54 14.84
C GLU A 77 16.18 29.89 16.00
N GLU A 78 17.00 28.94 16.46
CA GLU A 78 18.01 29.18 17.50
C GLU A 78 19.00 30.28 17.09
N LYS A 79 19.48 30.25 15.85
CA LYS A 79 20.36 31.30 15.30
C LYS A 79 19.67 32.67 15.22
N HIS A 80 18.38 32.70 14.88
CA HIS A 80 17.62 33.94 14.86
C HIS A 80 17.50 34.53 16.26
N GLN A 81 17.25 33.72 17.30
CA GLN A 81 17.20 34.21 18.68
C GLN A 81 18.54 34.81 19.14
N ILE A 82 19.66 34.12 18.86
CA ILE A 82 20.99 34.63 19.21
C ILE A 82 21.27 35.96 18.50
N THR A 83 20.89 36.07 17.22
CA THR A 83 21.08 37.29 16.44
C THR A 83 20.23 38.44 16.99
N LEU A 84 18.97 38.16 17.35
CA LEU A 84 18.08 39.15 17.96
C LEU A 84 18.60 39.64 19.31
N ASP A 85 19.09 38.75 20.17
CA ASP A 85 19.65 39.13 21.46
C ASP A 85 20.91 40.00 21.30
N ALA A 86 21.78 39.65 20.34
CA ALA A 86 22.94 40.47 20.01
C ALA A 86 22.54 41.87 19.52
N ILE A 87 21.52 41.98 18.67
CA ILE A 87 20.99 43.27 18.19
C ILE A 87 20.41 44.09 19.35
N LEU A 88 19.63 43.46 20.24
CA LEU A 88 19.06 44.13 21.41
C LEU A 88 20.14 44.66 22.36
N ASN A 89 21.18 43.87 22.61
CA ASN A 89 22.28 44.26 23.47
C ASN A 89 23.11 45.40 22.84
N LEU A 90 23.30 45.39 21.52
CA LEU A 90 23.90 46.49 20.78
C LEU A 90 23.07 47.77 20.88
N SER A 91 21.74 47.68 20.72
CA SER A 91 20.83 48.83 20.87
C SER A 91 20.96 49.45 22.26
N LYS A 92 20.88 48.63 23.32
CA LYS A 92 21.03 49.10 24.72
C LYS A 92 22.38 49.77 24.96
N LYS A 93 23.47 49.24 24.37
CA LYS A 93 24.79 49.88 24.46
C LYS A 93 24.81 51.24 23.79
N ILE A 94 24.23 51.35 22.59
CA ILE A 94 24.13 52.63 21.86
C ILE A 94 23.34 53.65 22.70
N ASP A 95 22.18 53.26 23.22
CA ASP A 95 21.35 54.13 24.07
C ASP A 95 22.12 54.62 25.31
N SER A 96 22.86 53.72 25.97
CA SER A 96 23.68 54.08 27.14
C SER A 96 24.85 55.01 26.82
N VAL A 97 25.35 55.01 25.58
CA VAL A 97 26.41 55.92 25.12
C VAL A 97 25.82 57.29 24.79
N ILE A 98 24.63 57.33 24.16
CA ILE A 98 23.91 58.57 23.86
C ILE A 98 23.52 59.29 25.15
N GLU A 99 22.96 58.58 26.13
CA GLU A 99 22.55 59.15 27.43
C GLU A 99 23.74 59.74 28.21
N LYS A 100 24.94 59.19 28.01
CA LYS A 100 26.19 59.73 28.58
C LYS A 100 26.75 60.94 27.84
N GLN A 101 26.35 61.18 26.59
CA GLN A 101 26.78 62.37 25.83
C GLN A 101 25.83 63.56 26.00
N GLU A 102 24.57 63.33 26.37
CA GLU A 102 23.61 64.41 26.70
C GLU A 102 23.75 64.94 28.14
N LYS A 103 24.61 64.35 28.96
CA LYS A 103 24.93 64.76 30.34
C LYS A 103 26.28 65.46 30.43
#